data_AF-A0A0K9NM00-F1
#
_entry.id   AF-A0A0K9NM00-F1
#
_cell.length_a   1.000
_cell.length_b   1.000
_cell.length_c   1.000
_cell.angle_alpha   90.00
_cell.angle_beta   90.00
_cell.angle_gamma   90.00
#
_symmetry.space_group_name_H-M   'P 1'
#
loop_
_entity.id
_entity.type
_entity.pdbx_description
1 polymer ?
#
loop_
_entity_poly.entity_id
_entity_poly.type
_entity_poly.pdbx_seq_one_letter_code
_entity_poly.pdbx_strand_id
1 'polypeptide(L)'
;MASSSESKSAKPRYLAGIRQTPHFRPLSTKSAIMLTNLMTAYDNAFLETAAKIQSLSSHKDFEASSPDLRSTIAELESMGYDVGALVRRLELLEVEVQKTMVMSDAGKEKIADAERKIEAKTRELGEIKVEIAKLHAKAQDKQQGIDELQKWMENLKLSRPDFFAAFSKLAKSPLV
;
A
#
# COMPACT_ATOMS: atom_id res chain seq x y z
N MET A 1 16.39 0.09 -48.63
CA MET A 1 16.55 0.89 -47.41
C MET A 1 16.52 -0.06 -46.22
N ALA A 2 17.68 -0.37 -45.64
CA ALA A 2 17.78 -1.14 -44.40
C ALA A 2 18.51 -0.24 -43.41
N SER A 3 17.77 0.30 -42.45
CA SER A 3 18.31 1.12 -41.36
C SER A 3 18.61 0.18 -40.20
N SER A 4 19.87 -0.26 -40.09
CA SER A 4 20.37 -0.91 -38.88
C SER A 4 20.57 0.16 -37.82
N SER A 5 19.70 0.18 -36.82
CA SER A 5 19.88 0.95 -35.60
C SER A 5 20.88 0.23 -34.70
N GLU A 6 22.15 0.60 -34.83
CA GLU A 6 23.15 0.30 -33.81
C GLU A 6 22.77 1.02 -32.51
N SER A 7 22.23 0.26 -31.57
CA SER A 7 22.07 0.70 -30.19
C SER A 7 23.47 0.93 -29.60
N LYS A 8 23.91 2.19 -29.57
CA LYS A 8 25.09 2.61 -28.84
C LYS A 8 24.87 2.30 -27.37
N SER A 9 25.42 1.19 -26.89
CA SER A 9 25.47 0.87 -25.48
C SER A 9 26.15 2.04 -24.78
N ALA A 10 25.37 2.75 -23.97
CA ALA A 10 25.85 3.90 -23.22
C ALA A 10 26.87 3.37 -22.20
N LYS A 11 28.17 3.50 -22.52
CA LYS A 11 29.24 3.19 -21.58
C LYS A 11 28.96 3.95 -20.27
N PRO A 12 28.94 3.27 -19.12
CA PRO A 12 28.62 3.91 -17.85
C PRO A 12 29.66 4.99 -17.53
N ARG A 13 29.23 6.26 -17.57
CA ARG A 13 30.08 7.47 -17.51
C ARG A 13 30.93 7.60 -16.24
N TYR A 14 30.56 6.90 -15.18
CA TYR A 14 31.16 7.06 -13.85
C TYR A 14 32.49 6.30 -13.69
N LEU A 15 32.83 5.39 -14.62
CA LEU A 15 34.09 4.62 -14.60
C LEU A 15 34.92 4.79 -15.89
N ALA A 16 34.42 5.57 -16.85
CA ALA A 16 35.13 5.86 -18.09
C ALA A 16 36.32 6.78 -17.81
N GLY A 17 37.53 6.24 -17.81
CA GLY A 17 38.78 6.99 -17.66
C GLY A 17 39.62 6.63 -16.44
N ILE A 18 39.16 5.73 -15.56
CA ILE A 18 40.00 5.18 -14.50
C ILE A 18 40.96 4.18 -15.16
N ARG A 19 42.25 4.53 -15.24
CA ARG A 19 43.28 3.58 -15.65
C ARG A 19 43.41 2.51 -14.56
N GLN A 20 42.77 1.37 -14.80
CA GLN A 20 43.05 0.17 -14.01
C GLN A 20 44.50 -0.22 -14.30
N THR A 21 45.30 -0.44 -13.25
CA THR A 21 46.66 -0.99 -13.38
C THR A 21 46.66 -2.34 -12.69
N PRO A 22 46.15 -3.38 -13.35
CA PRO A 22 45.94 -4.63 -12.67
C PRO A 22 47.29 -5.28 -12.37
N HIS A 23 47.43 -5.78 -11.17
CA HIS A 23 48.62 -6.48 -10.73
C HIS A 23 48.43 -7.97 -11.00
N PHE A 24 48.66 -8.37 -12.25
CA PHE A 24 48.57 -9.75 -12.74
C PHE A 24 49.66 -10.68 -12.18
N ARG A 25 49.98 -10.58 -10.89
CA ARG A 25 50.95 -11.44 -10.21
C ARG A 25 50.73 -12.94 -10.48
N PRO A 26 49.49 -13.46 -10.60
CA PRO A 26 49.26 -14.87 -10.94
C PRO A 26 49.69 -15.28 -12.36
N LEU A 27 49.99 -14.31 -13.25
CA LEU A 27 50.18 -14.55 -14.69
C LEU A 27 51.52 -14.05 -15.23
N SER A 28 52.45 -13.68 -14.35
CA SER A 28 53.77 -13.16 -14.72
C SER A 28 54.60 -14.10 -15.61
N THR A 29 54.22 -15.38 -15.70
CA THR A 29 54.88 -16.42 -16.49
C THR A 29 54.25 -16.67 -17.86
N LYS A 30 53.17 -15.95 -18.22
CA LYS A 30 52.44 -16.13 -19.49
C LYS A 30 53.03 -15.30 -20.63
N SER A 31 52.73 -15.69 -21.87
CA SER A 31 53.16 -14.95 -23.06
C SER A 31 52.49 -13.57 -23.13
N ALA A 32 53.18 -12.59 -23.73
CA ALA A 32 52.69 -11.22 -23.84
C ALA A 32 51.31 -11.12 -24.52
N ILE A 33 51.06 -11.94 -25.54
CA ILE A 33 49.77 -11.99 -26.26
C ILE A 33 48.65 -12.52 -25.34
N MET A 34 48.95 -13.54 -24.54
CA MET A 34 47.98 -14.10 -23.59
C MET A 34 47.63 -13.09 -22.49
N LEU A 35 48.64 -12.34 -22.02
CA LEU A 35 48.47 -11.26 -21.06
C LEU A 35 47.56 -10.15 -21.61
N THR A 36 47.80 -9.68 -22.85
CA THR A 36 46.97 -8.62 -23.45
C THR A 36 45.52 -9.05 -23.66
N ASN A 37 45.29 -10.30 -24.06
CA ASN A 37 43.93 -10.82 -24.24
C ASN A 37 43.20 -10.91 -22.89
N LEU A 38 43.89 -11.38 -21.86
CA LEU A 38 43.30 -11.51 -20.54
C LEU A 38 43.05 -10.15 -19.87
N MET A 39 43.94 -9.19 -20.05
CA MET A 39 43.73 -7.79 -19.66
C MET A 39 42.43 -7.26 -20.23
N THR A 40 42.25 -7.41 -21.54
CA THR A 40 41.05 -6.96 -22.24
C THR A 40 39.79 -7.66 -21.71
N ALA A 41 39.87 -8.96 -21.41
CA ALA A 41 38.76 -9.70 -20.85
C ALA A 41 38.35 -9.21 -19.45
N TYR A 42 39.30 -8.99 -18.54
CA TYR A 42 39.00 -8.48 -17.20
C TYR A 42 38.58 -7.00 -17.20
N ASP A 43 39.10 -6.17 -18.10
CA ASP A 43 38.63 -4.80 -18.30
C ASP A 43 37.15 -4.78 -18.72
N ASN A 44 36.76 -5.68 -19.64
CA ASN A 44 35.36 -5.85 -20.03
C ASN A 44 34.52 -6.37 -18.85
N ALA A 45 34.99 -7.38 -18.11
CA ALA A 45 34.29 -7.91 -16.95
C ALA A 45 34.05 -6.84 -15.87
N PHE A 46 35.02 -5.96 -15.63
CA PHE A 46 34.87 -4.82 -14.72
C PHE A 46 33.77 -3.86 -15.19
N LEU A 47 33.78 -3.48 -16.47
CA LEU A 47 32.78 -2.58 -17.06
C LEU A 47 31.38 -3.21 -17.07
N GLU A 48 31.27 -4.49 -17.39
CA GLU A 48 30.03 -5.26 -17.37
C GLU A 48 29.48 -5.37 -15.94
N THR A 49 30.33 -5.65 -14.96
CA THR A 49 29.94 -5.70 -13.54
C THR A 49 29.37 -4.36 -13.10
N ALA A 50 30.04 -3.26 -13.45
CA ALA A 50 29.57 -1.92 -13.15
C ALA A 50 28.24 -1.59 -13.82
N ALA A 51 28.09 -1.94 -15.10
CA ALA A 51 26.84 -1.76 -15.84
C ALA A 51 25.71 -2.59 -15.22
N LYS A 52 25.99 -3.84 -14.84
CA LYS A 52 25.03 -4.73 -14.18
C LYS A 52 24.55 -4.13 -12.88
N ILE A 53 25.44 -3.66 -12.00
CA ILE A 53 25.10 -2.97 -10.75
C ILE A 53 24.19 -1.76 -10.99
N GLN A 54 24.45 -0.99 -12.05
CA GLN A 54 23.64 0.19 -12.39
C GLN A 54 22.29 -0.14 -13.01
N SER A 55 22.18 -1.30 -13.66
CA SER A 55 20.93 -1.78 -14.27
C SER A 55 19.96 -2.43 -13.27
N LEU A 56 20.40 -2.70 -12.03
CA LEU A 56 19.53 -3.29 -11.01
C LEU A 56 18.37 -2.36 -10.70
N SER A 57 17.16 -2.83 -11.00
CA SER A 57 15.94 -2.03 -10.97
C SER A 57 14.96 -2.42 -9.87
N SER A 58 15.09 -3.64 -9.34
CA SER A 58 14.20 -4.17 -8.31
C SER A 58 14.97 -4.93 -7.23
N HIS A 59 14.32 -5.07 -6.07
CA HIS A 59 14.81 -5.90 -4.97
C HIS A 59 15.13 -7.33 -5.42
N LYS A 60 14.21 -7.94 -6.18
CA LYS A 60 14.37 -9.32 -6.66
C LYS A 60 15.57 -9.46 -7.59
N ASP A 61 15.78 -8.48 -8.47
CA ASP A 61 16.94 -8.48 -9.37
C ASP A 61 18.25 -8.34 -8.58
N PHE A 62 18.25 -7.47 -7.56
CA PHE A 62 19.40 -7.29 -6.67
C PHE A 62 19.71 -8.57 -5.90
N GLU A 63 18.72 -9.19 -5.26
CA GLU A 63 18.86 -10.42 -4.50
C GLU A 63 19.39 -11.57 -5.36
N ALA A 64 18.83 -11.74 -6.56
CA ALA A 64 19.27 -12.78 -7.49
C ALA A 64 20.69 -12.54 -8.04
N SER A 65 21.07 -11.28 -8.26
CA SER A 65 22.36 -10.93 -8.87
C SER A 65 23.51 -10.71 -7.88
N SER A 66 23.20 -10.45 -6.61
CA SER A 66 24.18 -10.06 -5.59
C SER A 66 25.28 -11.11 -5.36
N PRO A 67 24.98 -12.43 -5.26
CA PRO A 67 26.02 -13.45 -5.08
C PRO A 67 27.02 -13.47 -6.22
N ASP A 68 26.53 -13.46 -7.47
CA ASP A 68 27.38 -13.46 -8.67
C ASP A 68 28.24 -12.20 -8.75
N LEU A 69 27.65 -11.03 -8.49
CA LEU A 69 28.35 -9.75 -8.49
C LEU A 69 29.48 -9.73 -7.46
N ARG A 70 29.24 -10.25 -6.25
CA ARG A 70 30.28 -10.37 -5.21
C ARG A 70 31.39 -11.31 -5.64
N SER A 71 31.06 -12.44 -6.27
CA SER A 71 32.04 -13.39 -6.79
C SER A 71 32.93 -12.75 -7.86
N THR A 72 32.33 -12.06 -8.84
CA THR A 72 33.09 -11.39 -9.92
C THR A 72 33.95 -10.26 -9.37
N ILE A 73 33.46 -9.50 -8.39
CA ILE A 73 34.25 -8.44 -7.74
C ILE A 73 35.46 -9.01 -6.99
N ALA A 74 35.30 -10.11 -6.25
CA ALA A 74 36.40 -10.76 -5.56
C ALA A 74 37.46 -11.29 -6.54
N GLU A 75 37.02 -11.83 -7.68
CA GLU A 75 37.93 -12.25 -8.75
C GLU A 75 38.71 -11.05 -9.33
N LEU A 76 38.01 -9.95 -9.65
CA LEU A 76 38.63 -8.71 -10.13
C LEU A 76 39.66 -8.15 -9.12
N GLU A 77 39.33 -8.16 -7.82
CA GLU A 77 40.24 -7.75 -6.76
C GLU A 77 41.49 -8.64 -6.70
N SER A 78 41.32 -9.96 -6.84
CA SER A 78 42.45 -10.91 -6.86
C SER A 78 43.41 -10.68 -8.04
N MET A 79 42.89 -10.11 -9.13
CA MET A 79 43.66 -9.71 -10.31
C MET A 79 44.27 -8.30 -10.18
N GLY A 80 44.05 -7.63 -9.05
CA GLY A 80 44.60 -6.33 -8.71
C GLY A 80 43.83 -5.15 -9.27
N TYR A 81 42.56 -5.32 -9.62
CA TYR A 81 41.69 -4.20 -9.99
C TYR A 81 41.26 -3.40 -8.76
N ASP A 82 41.13 -2.07 -8.91
CA ASP A 82 40.49 -1.23 -7.91
C ASP A 82 38.96 -1.40 -8.01
N VAL A 83 38.44 -2.28 -7.17
CA VAL A 83 37.00 -2.57 -7.05
C VAL A 83 36.30 -1.78 -5.95
N GLY A 84 37.00 -0.89 -5.24
CA GLY A 84 36.46 -0.24 -4.04
C GLY A 84 35.17 0.55 -4.32
N ALA A 85 35.05 1.14 -5.51
CA ALA A 85 33.83 1.82 -5.93
C ALA A 85 32.65 0.86 -6.17
N LEU A 86 32.91 -0.34 -6.71
CA LEU A 86 31.89 -1.37 -6.95
C LEU A 86 31.37 -1.96 -5.64
N VAL A 87 32.28 -2.28 -4.72
CA VAL A 87 31.96 -2.78 -3.38
C VAL A 87 31.08 -1.78 -2.63
N ARG A 88 31.51 -0.53 -2.53
CA ARG A 88 30.73 0.53 -1.86
C ARG A 88 29.34 0.70 -2.48
N ARG A 89 29.21 0.57 -3.80
CA ARG A 89 27.92 0.71 -4.47
C ARG A 89 26.99 -0.46 -4.12
N LEU A 90 27.49 -1.68 -4.04
CA LEU A 90 26.69 -2.84 -3.61
C LEU A 90 26.24 -2.71 -2.16
N GLU A 91 27.13 -2.30 -1.26
CA GLU A 91 26.79 -2.09 0.16
C GLU A 91 25.70 -1.02 0.33
N LEU A 92 25.81 0.09 -0.40
CA LEU A 92 24.79 1.14 -0.38
C LEU A 92 23.43 0.64 -0.89
N LEU A 93 23.42 -0.19 -1.94
CA LEU A 93 22.19 -0.79 -2.45
C LEU A 93 21.56 -1.73 -1.42
N GLU A 94 22.36 -2.54 -0.73
CA GLU A 94 21.90 -3.46 0.32
C GLU A 94 21.25 -2.72 1.49
N VAL A 95 21.87 -1.62 1.95
CA VAL A 95 21.31 -0.78 3.01
C VAL A 95 19.99 -0.13 2.58
N GLU A 96 19.91 0.41 1.37
CA GLU A 96 18.68 1.07 0.90
C GLU A 96 17.56 0.04 0.66
N VAL A 97 17.90 -1.15 0.17
CA VAL A 97 16.99 -2.30 0.07
C VAL A 97 16.41 -2.65 1.44
N GLN A 98 17.26 -2.83 2.46
CA GLN A 98 16.79 -3.20 3.79
C GLN A 98 15.87 -2.12 4.40
N LYS A 99 16.25 -0.85 4.23
CA LYS A 99 15.46 0.29 4.70
C LYS A 99 14.09 0.36 4.01
N THR A 100 14.05 0.20 2.69
CA THR A 100 12.80 0.24 1.92
C THR A 100 11.89 -0.94 2.26
N MET A 101 12.43 -2.12 2.54
CA MET A 101 11.65 -3.26 3.06
C MET A 101 10.98 -2.93 4.40
N VAL A 102 11.75 -2.44 5.37
CA VAL A 102 11.21 -2.07 6.69
C VAL A 102 10.11 -1.01 6.57
N MET A 103 10.31 0.00 5.71
CA MET A 103 9.29 1.01 5.45
C MET A 103 8.03 0.43 4.77
N SER A 104 8.21 -0.49 3.83
CA SER A 104 7.12 -1.17 3.13
C SER A 104 6.26 -1.99 4.10
N ASP A 105 6.89 -2.78 4.96
CA ASP A 105 6.17 -3.61 5.92
C ASP A 105 5.47 -2.79 7.00
N ALA A 106 6.11 -1.71 7.50
CA ALA A 106 5.44 -0.75 8.37
C ALA A 106 4.24 -0.05 7.68
N GLY A 107 4.35 0.20 6.37
CA GLY A 107 3.25 0.72 5.55
C GLY A 107 2.08 -0.25 5.46
N LYS A 108 2.35 -1.54 5.20
CA LYS A 108 1.33 -2.59 5.14
C LYS A 108 0.58 -2.73 6.46
N GLU A 109 1.27 -2.71 7.60
CA GLU A 109 0.60 -2.83 8.90
C GLU A 109 -0.31 -1.63 9.18
N LYS A 110 0.13 -0.40 8.84
CA LYS A 110 -0.70 0.80 8.96
C LYS A 110 -1.96 0.73 8.11
N ILE A 111 -1.86 0.16 6.90
CA ILE A 111 -3.01 -0.05 6.02
C ILE A 111 -3.97 -1.07 6.64
N ALA A 112 -3.47 -2.21 7.10
CA ALA A 112 -4.29 -3.24 7.76
C ALA A 112 -5.01 -2.68 9.00
N ASP A 113 -4.34 -1.86 9.81
CA ASP A 113 -4.96 -1.17 10.94
C ASP A 113 -6.05 -0.18 10.54
N ALA A 114 -5.86 0.56 9.44
CA ALA A 114 -6.86 1.46 8.91
C ALA A 114 -8.09 0.69 8.41
N GLU A 115 -7.89 -0.43 7.71
CA GLU A 115 -8.97 -1.31 7.23
C GLU A 115 -9.80 -1.87 8.40
N ARG A 116 -9.14 -2.38 9.45
CA ARG A 116 -9.83 -2.84 10.68
C ARG A 116 -10.68 -1.73 11.32
N LYS A 117 -10.16 -0.51 11.38
CA LYS A 117 -10.89 0.66 11.92
C LYS A 117 -12.09 1.03 11.04
N ILE A 118 -11.95 0.99 9.73
CA ILE A 118 -13.04 1.22 8.78
C ILE A 118 -14.14 0.17 8.96
N GLU A 119 -13.77 -1.11 9.07
CA GLU A 119 -14.73 -2.19 9.28
C GLU A 119 -15.50 -2.01 10.60
N ALA A 120 -14.78 -1.72 11.69
CA ALA A 120 -15.39 -1.46 12.99
C ALA A 120 -16.39 -0.29 12.94
N LYS A 121 -16.01 0.83 12.32
CA LYS A 121 -16.89 2.00 12.17
C LYS A 121 -18.07 1.73 11.25
N THR A 122 -17.91 0.89 10.23
CA THR A 122 -19.00 0.47 9.35
C THR A 122 -20.02 -0.38 10.12
N ARG A 123 -19.56 -1.27 11.00
CA ARG A 123 -20.43 -2.07 11.87
C ARG A 123 -21.19 -1.19 12.86
N GLU A 124 -20.50 -0.30 13.57
CA GLU A 124 -21.12 0.68 14.47
C GLU A 124 -22.19 1.52 13.75
N LEU A 125 -21.90 2.00 12.53
CA LEU A 125 -22.87 2.74 11.73
C LEU A 125 -24.11 1.89 11.39
N GLY A 126 -23.93 0.61 11.09
CA GLY A 126 -25.01 -0.34 10.85
C GLY A 126 -25.92 -0.50 12.09
N GLU A 127 -25.32 -0.67 13.26
CA GLU A 127 -26.05 -0.77 14.54
C GLU A 127 -26.85 0.50 14.84
N ILE A 128 -26.25 1.68 14.64
CA ILE A 128 -26.92 2.97 14.83
C ILE A 128 -28.12 3.10 13.88
N LYS A 129 -27.98 2.71 12.60
CA LYS A 129 -29.10 2.74 11.63
C LYS A 129 -30.26 1.85 12.07
N VAL A 130 -29.96 0.66 12.60
CA VAL A 130 -30.98 -0.25 13.12
C VAL A 130 -31.69 0.38 14.31
N GLU A 131 -30.97 1.01 15.23
CA GLU A 131 -31.58 1.63 16.40
C GLU A 131 -32.44 2.84 16.03
N ILE A 132 -32.00 3.66 15.07
CA ILE A 132 -32.81 4.75 14.50
C ILE A 132 -34.13 4.21 13.93
N ALA A 133 -34.08 3.11 13.17
CA ALA A 133 -35.29 2.51 12.60
C ALA A 133 -36.26 2.02 13.69
N LYS A 134 -35.76 1.42 14.77
CA LYS A 134 -36.60 1.01 15.91
C LYS A 134 -37.25 2.20 16.62
N LEU A 135 -36.48 3.28 16.84
CA LEU A 135 -37.00 4.49 17.46
C LEU A 135 -38.07 5.14 16.60
N HIS A 136 -37.88 5.18 15.28
CA HIS A 136 -38.89 5.67 14.35
C HIS A 136 -40.18 4.84 14.41
N ALA A 137 -40.07 3.51 14.45
CA ALA A 137 -41.24 2.63 14.58
C ALA A 137 -42.00 2.89 15.89
N LYS A 138 -41.28 3.02 17.02
CA LYS A 138 -41.89 3.37 18.32
C LYS A 138 -42.57 4.74 18.29
N ALA A 139 -41.96 5.74 17.65
CA ALA A 139 -42.54 7.07 17.52
C ALA A 139 -43.86 7.02 16.72
N GLN A 140 -43.89 6.24 15.65
CA GLN A 140 -45.09 6.06 14.82
C GLN A 140 -46.22 5.35 15.59
N ASP A 141 -45.91 4.30 16.34
CA ASP A 141 -46.87 3.61 17.22
C ASP A 141 -47.48 4.56 18.26
N LYS A 142 -46.63 5.38 18.91
CA LYS A 142 -47.11 6.41 19.84
C LYS A 142 -47.99 7.46 19.18
N GLN A 143 -47.66 7.89 17.96
CA GLN A 143 -48.49 8.84 17.22
C GLN A 143 -49.87 8.26 16.91
N GLN A 144 -49.93 6.99 16.47
CA GLN A 144 -51.21 6.32 16.23
C GLN A 144 -52.06 6.24 17.51
N GLY A 145 -51.46 5.89 18.65
CA GLY A 145 -52.16 5.89 19.93
C GLY A 145 -52.67 7.28 20.35
N ILE A 146 -51.94 8.35 20.07
CA ILE A 146 -52.41 9.73 20.29
C ILE A 146 -53.62 10.03 19.40
N ASP A 147 -53.56 9.69 18.11
CA ASP A 147 -54.64 9.94 17.16
C ASP A 147 -55.92 9.18 17.55
N GLU A 148 -55.79 7.94 18.04
CA GLU A 148 -56.91 7.15 18.57
C GLU A 148 -57.52 7.78 19.82
N LEU A 149 -56.70 8.24 20.77
CA LEU A 149 -57.16 8.93 21.97
C LEU A 149 -57.88 10.24 21.63
N GLN A 150 -57.38 10.99 20.64
CA GLN A 150 -58.05 12.19 20.15
C GLN A 150 -59.43 11.87 19.57
N LYS A 151 -59.55 10.84 18.72
CA LYS A 151 -60.85 10.40 18.18
C LYS A 151 -61.81 9.97 19.29
N TRP A 152 -61.31 9.20 20.25
CA TRP A 152 -62.12 8.76 21.40
C TRP A 152 -62.62 9.95 22.23
N MET A 153 -61.75 10.95 22.47
CA MET A 153 -62.10 12.18 23.17
C MET A 153 -63.19 12.97 22.43
N GLU A 154 -63.10 13.11 21.11
CA GLU A 154 -64.14 13.79 20.30
C GLU A 154 -65.48 13.03 20.35
N ASN A 155 -65.46 11.71 20.25
CA ASN A 155 -66.67 10.90 20.39
C ASN A 155 -67.35 11.06 21.76
N LEU A 156 -66.56 11.14 22.84
CA LEU A 156 -67.09 11.41 24.18
C LEU A 156 -67.70 12.81 24.31
N LYS A 157 -67.08 13.83 23.69
CA LYS A 157 -67.65 15.19 23.67
C LYS A 157 -69.00 15.21 22.97
N LEU A 158 -69.15 14.49 21.85
CA LEU A 158 -70.40 14.38 21.09
C LEU A 158 -71.46 13.55 21.82
N SER A 159 -71.04 12.50 22.53
CA SER A 159 -71.92 11.60 23.27
C SER A 159 -72.34 12.16 24.63
N ARG A 160 -71.89 13.36 25.00
CA ARG A 160 -72.30 14.03 26.23
C ARG A 160 -73.79 14.36 26.13
N PRO A 161 -74.66 13.73 26.94
CA PRO A 161 -76.07 14.06 26.90
C PRO A 161 -76.24 15.53 27.28
N ASP A 162 -77.08 16.24 26.53
CA ASP A 162 -77.49 17.59 26.91
C ASP A 162 -78.33 17.47 28.19
N PHE A 163 -77.65 17.68 29.32
CA PHE A 163 -78.22 17.58 30.65
C PHE A 163 -79.46 18.46 30.78
N PHE A 164 -79.45 19.67 30.22
CA PHE A 164 -80.57 20.60 30.34
C PHE A 164 -81.76 20.13 29.50
N ALA A 165 -81.52 19.60 28.30
CA ALA A 165 -82.59 19.01 27.49
C ALA A 165 -83.18 17.74 28.14
N ALA A 166 -82.32 16.86 28.67
CA ALA A 166 -82.74 15.64 29.35
C ALA A 166 -83.51 15.93 30.65
N PHE A 167 -83.02 16.87 31.46
CA PHE A 167 -83.66 17.32 32.68
C PHE A 167 -85.00 18.01 32.41
N SER A 168 -85.07 18.91 31.42
CA SER A 168 -86.29 19.60 31.01
C SER A 168 -87.37 18.61 30.55
N LYS A 169 -86.97 17.55 29.83
CA LYS A 169 -87.88 16.47 29.42
C LYS A 169 -88.43 15.69 30.63
N LEU A 170 -87.58 15.36 31.60
CA LEU A 170 -87.97 14.65 32.83
C LEU A 170 -88.87 15.50 33.74
N ALA A 171 -88.59 16.79 33.87
CA ALA A 171 -89.39 17.71 34.67
C ALA A 171 -90.80 17.94 34.11
N LYS A 172 -90.99 17.70 32.80
CA LYS A 172 -92.28 17.86 32.09
C LYS A 172 -93.02 16.55 31.87
N SER A 173 -92.42 15.40 32.16
CA SER A 173 -93.13 14.12 32.03
C SER A 173 -94.21 13.97 33.13
N PRO A 174 -95.38 13.39 32.80
CA PRO A 174 -96.44 13.17 33.78
C PRO A 174 -95.96 12.30 34.95
N LEU A 175 -96.35 12.66 36.17
CA LEU A 175 -96.21 11.78 37.32
C LEU A 175 -97.20 10.64 37.13
N VAL A 176 -96.68 9.43 36.89
CA VAL A 176 -97.48 8.20 36.95
C VAL A 176 -97.79 7.89 38.40
#